data_AF-A0A316MW42-F1
#
_entry.id   AF-A0A316MW42-F1
#
_cell.length_a   1.000
_cell.length_b   1.000
_cell.length_c   1.000
_cell.angle_alpha   90.00
_cell.angle_beta   90.00
_cell.angle_gamma   90.00
#
_symmetry.space_group_name_H-M   'P 1'
#
loop_
_entity.id
_entity.type
_entity.pdbx_description
1 polymer ?
#
loop_
_entity_poly.entity_id
_entity_poly.type
_entity_poly.pdbx_seq_one_letter_code
_entity_poly.pdbx_strand_id
1 'polypeptide(L)'
;LFMVRCANGRTLREFVLIEWLLPALFGIVWFTVFGGTILHAQLWEGSMDFLNIYNTQGAEALTLALFDVLPLSTIAKIVMLVIITISLVTQCDSMAVTLAGMCMDDSNENTEAPIWMKLFWGTVFAVVAAVFVVLGGIDGVKTIKSFAGIPMCFICLACLLGFIRFILKRPRRADGMFEPEPEVADAPDNGEPMAPRSKIKFLAKLGW
;
A
#
# COMPACT_ATOMS: atom_id res chain seq x y z
N LEU A 1 0.64 -3.04 9.68
CA LEU A 1 -0.16 -4.00 10.47
C LEU A 1 -0.63 -5.18 9.62
N PHE A 2 -1.38 -4.97 8.53
CA PHE A 2 -1.80 -6.07 7.63
C PHE A 2 -0.62 -6.93 7.15
N MET A 3 0.45 -6.31 6.67
CA MET A 3 1.62 -7.05 6.16
C MET A 3 2.34 -7.85 7.24
N VAL A 4 2.36 -7.34 8.49
CA VAL A 4 2.92 -8.03 9.65
C VAL A 4 2.11 -9.29 9.97
N ARG A 5 0.77 -9.23 9.88
CA ARG A 5 -0.10 -10.41 10.04
C ARG A 5 0.16 -11.47 8.97
N CYS A 6 0.39 -11.06 7.72
CA CYS A 6 0.73 -11.98 6.63
C CYS A 6 2.19 -12.48 6.66
N ALA A 7 3.04 -11.88 7.50
CA ALA A 7 4.45 -12.23 7.65
C ALA A 7 4.71 -13.26 8.75
N ASN A 8 3.70 -13.63 9.53
CA ASN A 8 3.85 -14.52 10.67
C ASN A 8 4.43 -15.88 10.22
N GLY A 9 5.56 -16.28 10.81
CA GLY A 9 6.31 -17.50 10.43
C GLY A 9 7.21 -17.40 9.20
N ARG A 10 7.53 -16.19 8.69
CA ARG A 10 8.50 -15.96 7.60
C ARG A 10 9.76 -15.25 8.08
N THR A 11 10.90 -15.53 7.42
CA THR A 11 12.14 -14.82 7.73
C THR A 11 12.08 -13.35 7.27
N LEU A 12 12.75 -12.44 7.99
CA LEU A 12 12.84 -11.02 7.62
C LEU A 12 13.35 -10.82 6.18
N ARG A 13 14.28 -11.68 5.72
CA ARG A 13 14.86 -11.58 4.38
C ARG A 13 13.85 -11.94 3.29
N GLU A 14 13.09 -13.01 3.48
CA GLU A 14 12.02 -13.41 2.55
C GLU A 14 10.92 -12.34 2.51
N PHE A 15 10.51 -11.86 3.68
CA PHE A 15 9.50 -10.81 3.81
C PHE A 15 9.86 -9.54 3.02
N VAL A 16 11.06 -8.98 3.24
CA VAL A 16 11.51 -7.76 2.57
C VAL A 16 11.67 -7.97 1.06
N LEU A 17 12.22 -9.12 0.62
CA LEU A 17 12.39 -9.41 -0.80
C LEU A 17 11.05 -9.49 -1.52
N ILE A 18 10.05 -10.15 -0.94
CA ILE A 18 8.71 -10.25 -1.53
C ILE A 18 8.05 -8.88 -1.59
N GLU A 19 8.09 -8.12 -0.49
CA GLU A 19 7.44 -6.82 -0.37
C GLU A 19 8.06 -5.76 -1.29
N TRP A 20 9.36 -5.87 -1.58
CA TRP A 20 10.01 -4.98 -2.56
C TRP A 20 9.81 -5.46 -3.99
N LEU A 21 10.07 -6.74 -4.26
CA LEU A 21 10.15 -7.24 -5.63
C LEU A 21 8.78 -7.29 -6.32
N LEU A 22 7.74 -7.78 -5.64
CA LEU A 22 6.42 -7.93 -6.28
C LEU A 22 5.79 -6.58 -6.65
N PRO A 23 5.72 -5.58 -5.75
CA PRO A 23 5.18 -4.26 -6.11
C PRO A 23 6.06 -3.52 -7.12
N ALA A 24 7.39 -3.68 -7.06
CA ALA A 24 8.29 -3.07 -8.05
C ALA A 24 8.06 -3.63 -9.46
N LEU A 25 7.96 -4.95 -9.61
CA LEU A 25 7.68 -5.59 -10.91
C LEU A 25 6.32 -5.17 -11.46
N PHE A 26 5.30 -5.15 -10.59
CA PHE A 26 3.97 -4.66 -10.98
C PHE A 26 4.03 -3.19 -11.44
N GLY A 27 4.74 -2.34 -10.69
CA GLY A 27 4.95 -0.94 -11.05
C GLY A 27 5.63 -0.78 -12.41
N ILE A 28 6.69 -1.55 -12.69
CA ILE A 28 7.37 -1.53 -13.99
C ILE A 28 6.41 -1.86 -15.12
N VAL A 29 5.64 -2.94 -14.99
CA VAL A 29 4.67 -3.34 -16.02
C VAL A 29 3.61 -2.26 -16.21
N TRP A 30 3.07 -1.72 -15.11
CA TRP A 30 2.04 -0.69 -15.13
C TRP A 30 2.53 0.59 -15.84
N PHE A 31 3.67 1.14 -15.41
CA PHE A 31 4.21 2.36 -16.02
C PHE A 31 4.66 2.15 -17.46
N THR A 32 5.17 0.96 -17.80
CA THR A 32 5.56 0.64 -19.19
C THR A 32 4.34 0.58 -20.10
N VAL A 33 3.25 -0.05 -19.65
CA VAL A 33 2.03 -0.17 -20.46
C VAL A 33 1.33 1.18 -20.58
N PHE A 34 0.94 1.82 -19.47
CA PHE A 34 0.15 3.06 -19.51
C PHE A 34 0.98 4.29 -19.86
N GLY A 35 2.22 4.40 -19.36
CA GLY A 35 3.11 5.51 -19.71
C GLY A 35 3.65 5.37 -21.13
N GLY A 36 3.98 4.14 -21.54
CA GLY A 36 4.45 3.86 -22.90
C GLY A 36 3.38 4.12 -23.97
N THR A 37 2.11 3.81 -23.71
CA THR A 37 1.01 4.12 -24.65
C THR A 37 0.80 5.61 -24.83
N ILE A 38 0.81 6.41 -23.75
CA ILE A 38 0.71 7.88 -23.84
C ILE A 38 1.89 8.43 -24.66
N LEU A 39 3.11 8.02 -24.33
CA LEU A 39 4.32 8.48 -25.02
C LEU A 39 4.33 8.07 -26.49
N HIS A 40 3.89 6.85 -26.80
CA HIS A 40 3.82 6.37 -28.17
C HIS A 40 2.82 7.19 -28.99
N ALA A 41 1.62 7.42 -28.46
CA ALA A 41 0.58 8.19 -29.11
C ALA A 41 0.98 9.67 -29.31
N GLN A 42 1.65 10.29 -28.32
CA GLN A 42 2.16 11.66 -28.42
C GLN A 42 3.25 11.80 -29.50
N LEU A 43 4.20 10.87 -29.56
CA LEU A 43 5.41 11.00 -30.39
C LEU A 43 5.23 10.50 -31.83
N TRP A 44 4.48 9.42 -32.03
CA TRP A 44 4.44 8.70 -33.31
C TRP A 44 3.12 8.85 -34.06
N GLU A 45 2.00 8.90 -33.34
CA GLU A 45 0.67 8.99 -33.96
C GLU A 45 0.22 10.44 -34.16
N GLY A 46 0.66 11.36 -33.29
CA GLY A 46 0.26 12.77 -33.34
C GLY A 46 -1.25 12.99 -33.21
N SER A 47 -1.97 11.98 -32.73
CA SER A 47 -3.44 11.92 -32.70
C SER A 47 -4.05 12.78 -31.59
N MET A 48 -3.32 12.99 -30.50
CA MET A 48 -3.72 13.81 -29.35
C MET A 48 -2.50 14.45 -28.71
N ASP A 49 -2.64 15.71 -28.27
CA ASP A 49 -1.63 16.40 -27.48
C ASP A 49 -1.90 16.22 -25.97
N PHE A 50 -1.36 15.13 -25.43
CA PHE A 50 -1.43 14.78 -24.02
C PHE A 50 -0.76 15.82 -23.11
N LEU A 51 0.25 16.54 -23.60
CA LEU A 51 0.91 17.60 -22.84
C LEU A 51 -0.04 18.80 -22.64
N ASN A 52 -0.79 19.16 -23.68
CA ASN A 52 -1.80 20.21 -23.56
C ASN A 52 -2.95 19.81 -22.62
N ILE A 53 -3.44 18.58 -22.75
CA ILE A 53 -4.50 18.05 -21.86
C ILE A 53 -4.06 18.07 -20.40
N TYR A 54 -2.82 17.64 -20.12
CA TYR A 54 -2.28 17.68 -18.76
C TYR A 54 -2.24 19.10 -18.18
N ASN A 55 -1.77 20.07 -18.96
CA ASN A 55 -1.63 21.45 -18.51
C ASN A 55 -2.98 22.18 -18.35
N THR A 56 -3.99 21.80 -19.14
CA THR A 56 -5.29 22.50 -19.16
C THR A 56 -6.35 21.84 -18.28
N GLN A 57 -6.35 20.51 -18.19
CA GLN A 57 -7.40 19.72 -17.51
C GLN A 57 -6.86 18.85 -16.37
N GLY A 58 -5.55 18.78 -16.19
CA GLY A 58 -4.92 18.06 -15.08
C GLY A 58 -4.65 16.57 -15.35
N ALA A 59 -4.21 15.88 -14.30
CA ALA A 59 -3.75 14.49 -14.38
C ALA A 59 -4.91 13.50 -14.58
N GLU A 60 -6.08 13.75 -14.02
CA GLU A 60 -7.25 12.87 -14.13
C GLU A 60 -7.75 12.84 -15.58
N ALA A 61 -7.86 14.01 -16.20
CA ALA A 61 -8.26 14.13 -17.58
C ALA A 61 -7.28 13.43 -18.53
N LEU A 62 -5.98 13.54 -18.26
CA LEU A 62 -4.94 12.81 -18.99
C LEU A 62 -5.16 11.29 -18.95
N THR A 63 -5.44 10.74 -17.76
CA THR A 63 -5.66 9.29 -17.63
C THR A 63 -6.91 8.79 -18.34
N LEU A 64 -7.96 9.62 -18.43
CA LEU A 64 -9.15 9.28 -19.19
C LEU A 64 -8.93 9.43 -20.70
N ALA A 65 -8.20 10.47 -21.12
CA ALA A 65 -7.87 10.71 -22.52
C ALA A 65 -6.98 9.61 -23.11
N LEU A 66 -6.14 8.96 -22.29
CA LEU A 66 -5.37 7.80 -22.73
C LEU A 66 -6.26 6.71 -23.34
N PHE A 67 -7.45 6.48 -22.78
CA PHE A 67 -8.35 5.45 -23.29
C PHE A 67 -8.96 5.80 -24.65
N ASP A 68 -8.94 7.07 -25.08
CA ASP A 68 -9.43 7.49 -26.40
C ASP A 68 -8.54 7.05 -27.56
N VAL A 69 -7.29 6.66 -27.27
CA VAL A 69 -6.39 6.05 -28.26
C VAL A 69 -6.81 4.60 -28.57
N LEU A 70 -7.59 3.96 -27.70
CA LEU A 70 -7.98 2.56 -27.85
C LEU A 70 -9.30 2.42 -28.64
N PRO A 71 -9.44 1.38 -29.49
CA PRO A 71 -10.61 1.18 -30.35
C PRO A 71 -11.94 0.91 -29.61
N LEU A 72 -11.90 0.76 -28.27
CA LEU A 72 -13.08 0.56 -27.40
C LEU A 72 -13.05 1.54 -26.21
N SER A 73 -12.72 2.80 -26.47
CA SER A 73 -12.49 3.84 -25.45
C SER A 73 -13.61 3.98 -24.42
N THR A 74 -14.88 4.05 -24.86
CA THR A 74 -16.03 4.23 -23.96
C THR A 74 -16.18 3.09 -22.96
N ILE A 75 -16.02 1.84 -23.42
CA ILE A 75 -16.12 0.67 -22.54
C ILE A 75 -14.93 0.64 -21.58
N ALA A 76 -13.72 0.91 -22.08
CA ALA A 76 -12.51 0.91 -21.27
C ALA A 76 -12.56 1.97 -20.15
N LYS A 77 -13.07 3.18 -20.45
CA LYS A 77 -13.29 4.24 -19.45
C LYS A 77 -14.25 3.82 -18.35
N ILE A 78 -15.39 3.21 -18.70
CA ILE A 78 -16.38 2.73 -17.73
C ILE A 78 -15.76 1.65 -16.83
N VAL A 79 -15.07 0.68 -17.42
CA VAL A 79 -14.40 -0.39 -16.65
C VAL A 79 -13.34 0.18 -15.72
N MET A 80 -12.54 1.14 -16.18
CA MET A 80 -11.52 1.78 -15.36
C MET A 80 -12.13 2.53 -14.16
N LEU A 81 -13.23 3.27 -14.38
CA LEU A 81 -13.94 3.96 -13.28
C LEU A 81 -14.47 2.97 -12.24
N VAL A 82 -15.01 1.83 -12.66
CA VAL A 82 -15.46 0.76 -11.75
C VAL A 82 -14.28 0.19 -10.95
N ILE A 83 -13.15 -0.10 -11.61
CA ILE A 83 -11.95 -0.63 -10.94
C ILE A 83 -11.39 0.36 -9.91
N ILE A 84 -11.32 1.65 -10.25
CA ILE A 84 -10.86 2.71 -9.33
C ILE A 84 -11.80 2.78 -8.13
N THR A 85 -13.11 2.73 -8.36
CA THR A 85 -14.12 2.80 -7.29
C THR A 85 -14.00 1.62 -6.33
N ILE A 86 -13.91 0.38 -6.84
CA ILE A 86 -13.76 -0.82 -6.02
C ILE A 86 -12.43 -0.79 -5.25
N SER A 87 -11.34 -0.34 -5.89
CA SER A 87 -10.04 -0.21 -5.25
C SER A 87 -10.07 0.82 -4.12
N LEU A 88 -10.74 1.95 -4.34
CA LEU A 88 -10.92 2.99 -3.32
C LEU A 88 -11.74 2.47 -2.13
N VAL A 89 -12.86 1.80 -2.38
CA VAL A 89 -13.70 1.21 -1.32
C VAL A 89 -12.90 0.19 -0.50
N THR A 90 -12.15 -0.70 -1.16
CA THR A 90 -11.31 -1.70 -0.48
C THR A 90 -10.21 -1.06 0.38
N GLN A 91 -9.58 0.01 -0.13
CA GLN A 91 -8.56 0.76 0.62
C GLN A 91 -9.15 1.48 1.84
N CYS A 92 -10.28 2.17 1.65
CA CYS A 92 -10.96 2.89 2.73
C CYS A 92 -11.42 1.94 3.85
N ASP A 93 -11.95 0.77 3.50
CA ASP A 93 -12.36 -0.25 4.48
C ASP A 93 -11.16 -0.73 5.33
N SER A 94 -10.06 -1.11 4.67
CA SER A 94 -8.83 -1.54 5.36
C SER A 94 -8.25 -0.45 6.29
N MET A 95 -8.33 0.82 5.87
CA MET A 95 -7.89 1.97 6.68
C MET A 95 -8.80 2.19 7.89
N ALA A 96 -10.12 2.13 7.72
CA ALA A 96 -11.08 2.32 8.80
C ALA A 96 -10.95 1.24 9.88
N VAL A 97 -10.76 -0.02 9.48
CA VAL A 97 -10.50 -1.13 10.41
C VAL A 97 -9.21 -0.91 11.19
N THR A 98 -8.16 -0.46 10.52
CA THR A 98 -6.85 -0.23 11.15
C THR A 98 -6.90 0.91 12.17
N LEU A 99 -7.53 2.04 11.82
CA LEU A 99 -7.70 3.17 12.75
C LEU A 99 -8.61 2.82 13.93
N ALA A 100 -9.71 2.13 13.67
CA ALA A 100 -10.59 1.67 14.74
C ALA A 100 -9.85 0.77 15.75
N GLY A 101 -8.95 -0.09 15.27
CA GLY A 101 -8.09 -0.91 16.14
C GLY A 101 -7.07 -0.11 16.92
N MET A 102 -6.45 0.93 16.33
CA MET A 102 -5.48 1.80 17.02
C MET A 102 -6.10 2.65 18.14
N CYS A 103 -7.42 2.89 18.10
CA CYS A 103 -8.13 3.69 19.09
C CYS A 103 -8.71 2.87 20.26
N MET A 104 -8.42 1.57 20.34
CA MET A 104 -8.86 0.71 21.45
C MET A 104 -7.71 0.43 22.40
N ASP A 105 -7.95 0.59 23.71
CA ASP A 105 -7.08 0.04 24.75
C ASP A 105 -7.24 -1.50 24.80
N ASP A 106 -6.15 -2.24 25.00
CA ASP A 106 -6.07 -3.72 25.01
C ASP A 106 -6.47 -4.43 23.69
N SER A 107 -6.10 -3.86 22.53
CA SER A 107 -6.25 -4.56 21.25
C SER A 107 -5.31 -5.77 21.17
N ASN A 108 -5.80 -6.97 21.49
CA ASN A 108 -5.10 -8.23 21.23
C ASN A 108 -5.14 -8.55 19.71
N GLU A 109 -4.22 -9.38 19.21
CA GLU A 109 -4.04 -9.70 17.78
C GLU A 109 -5.35 -10.18 17.10
N ASN A 110 -6.26 -10.75 17.89
CA ASN A 110 -7.56 -11.32 17.48
C ASN A 110 -8.80 -10.47 17.81
N THR A 111 -8.65 -9.29 18.44
CA THR A 111 -9.81 -8.45 18.77
C THR A 111 -10.22 -7.63 17.55
N GLU A 112 -11.36 -7.98 16.94
CA GLU A 112 -11.95 -7.12 15.92
C GLU A 112 -12.53 -5.84 16.55
N ALA A 113 -12.22 -4.69 15.94
CA ALA A 113 -12.80 -3.43 16.36
C ALA A 113 -14.34 -3.45 16.20
N PRO A 114 -15.10 -2.86 17.15
CA PRO A 114 -16.55 -2.85 17.10
C PRO A 114 -17.05 -2.11 15.84
N ILE A 115 -18.14 -2.63 15.26
CA ILE A 115 -18.70 -2.16 13.99
C ILE A 115 -19.00 -0.65 14.03
N TRP A 116 -19.47 -0.13 15.16
CA TRP A 116 -19.75 1.30 15.34
C TRP A 116 -18.50 2.18 15.13
N MET A 117 -17.34 1.74 15.62
CA MET A 117 -16.08 2.48 15.48
C MET A 117 -15.58 2.46 14.03
N LYS A 118 -15.74 1.33 13.33
CA LYS A 118 -15.46 1.21 11.89
C LYS A 118 -16.35 2.18 11.08
N LEU A 119 -17.65 2.22 11.38
CA LEU A 119 -18.61 3.13 10.73
C LEU A 119 -18.32 4.60 11.02
N PHE A 120 -17.93 4.94 12.26
CA PHE A 120 -17.53 6.29 12.62
C PHE A 120 -16.35 6.76 11.77
N TRP A 121 -15.25 6.00 11.73
CA TRP A 121 -14.07 6.35 10.93
C TRP A 121 -14.35 6.37 9.42
N GLY A 122 -15.15 5.42 8.92
CA GLY A 122 -15.60 5.43 7.52
C GLY A 122 -16.39 6.68 7.16
N THR A 123 -17.28 7.14 8.04
CA THR A 123 -18.06 8.37 7.84
C THR A 123 -17.16 9.61 7.88
N VAL A 124 -16.20 9.66 8.80
CA VAL A 124 -15.22 10.75 8.87
C VAL A 124 -14.43 10.84 7.55
N PHE A 125 -13.98 9.73 6.99
CA PHE A 125 -13.30 9.72 5.69
C PHE A 125 -14.18 10.23 4.55
N ALA A 126 -15.46 9.83 4.52
CA ALA A 126 -16.40 10.30 3.50
C ALA A 126 -16.62 11.81 3.59
N VAL A 127 -16.78 12.35 4.80
CA VAL A 127 -16.95 13.80 5.03
C VAL A 127 -15.69 14.55 4.62
N VAL A 128 -14.51 14.10 5.04
CA VAL A 128 -13.23 14.72 4.71
C VAL A 128 -12.99 14.70 3.20
N ALA A 129 -13.26 13.57 2.53
CA ALA A 129 -13.17 13.46 1.07
C ALA A 129 -14.12 14.44 0.37
N ALA A 130 -15.38 14.54 0.82
CA ALA A 130 -16.35 15.48 0.26
C ALA A 130 -15.90 16.95 0.43
N VAL A 131 -15.39 17.31 1.60
CA VAL A 131 -14.86 18.66 1.87
C VAL A 131 -13.69 18.98 0.94
N PHE A 132 -12.77 18.03 0.72
CA PHE A 132 -11.64 18.25 -0.19
C PHE A 132 -12.05 18.42 -1.64
N VAL A 133 -13.01 17.61 -2.11
CA VAL A 133 -13.54 17.72 -3.47
C VAL A 133 -14.18 19.09 -3.70
N VAL A 134 -14.91 19.62 -2.71
CA VAL A 134 -15.60 20.91 -2.83
C VAL A 134 -14.68 22.12 -2.68
N LEU A 135 -13.75 22.10 -1.71
CA LEU A 135 -12.97 23.29 -1.35
C LEU A 135 -11.57 23.35 -1.97
N GLY A 136 -10.88 22.22 -2.02
CA GLY A 136 -9.44 22.17 -2.31
C GLY A 136 -9.11 21.64 -3.70
N GLY A 137 -10.02 20.86 -4.30
CA GLY A 137 -9.71 20.09 -5.49
C GLY A 137 -8.45 19.23 -5.29
N ILE A 138 -7.74 18.98 -6.38
CA ILE A 138 -6.56 18.10 -6.41
C ILE A 138 -5.36 18.74 -5.71
N ASP A 139 -5.18 20.05 -5.89
CA ASP A 139 -4.07 20.79 -5.29
C ASP A 139 -4.20 20.90 -3.77
N GLY A 140 -5.42 21.03 -3.25
CA GLY A 140 -5.68 20.99 -1.82
C GLY A 140 -5.30 19.64 -1.21
N VAL A 141 -5.70 18.53 -1.85
CA VAL A 141 -5.32 17.17 -1.42
C VAL A 141 -3.80 16.98 -1.47
N LYS A 142 -3.14 17.45 -2.53
CA LYS A 142 -1.68 17.37 -2.68
C LYS A 142 -0.95 18.13 -1.58
N THR A 143 -1.40 19.35 -1.28
CA THR A 143 -0.80 20.21 -0.25
C THR A 143 -0.92 19.59 1.13
N ILE A 144 -2.09 19.08 1.49
CA ILE A 144 -2.33 18.47 2.80
C ILE A 144 -1.61 17.15 2.94
N LYS A 145 -1.52 16.35 1.87
CA LYS A 145 -0.68 15.14 1.85
C LYS A 145 0.78 15.48 2.13
N SER A 146 1.32 16.51 1.47
CA SER A 146 2.71 16.96 1.70
C SER A 146 2.89 17.48 3.13
N PHE A 147 1.96 18.27 3.64
CA PHE A 147 2.01 18.80 5.00
C PHE A 147 1.94 17.70 6.07
N ALA A 148 1.05 16.72 5.91
CA ALA A 148 0.92 15.58 6.81
C ALA A 148 2.08 14.58 6.69
N GLY A 149 2.73 14.49 5.52
CA GLY A 149 3.86 13.59 5.28
C GLY A 149 5.14 13.98 6.03
N ILE A 150 5.40 15.28 6.21
CA ILE A 150 6.58 15.79 6.91
C ILE A 150 6.67 15.29 8.36
N PRO A 151 5.66 15.50 9.24
CA PRO A 151 5.72 15.02 10.61
C PRO A 151 5.79 13.49 10.67
N MET A 152 5.08 12.80 9.78
CA MET A 152 5.12 11.34 9.70
C MET A 152 6.52 10.82 9.35
N CYS A 153 7.28 11.55 8.53
CA CYS A 153 8.67 11.20 8.21
C CYS A 153 9.55 11.12 9.46
N PHE A 154 9.41 12.07 10.39
CA PHE A 154 10.16 12.04 11.66
C PHE A 154 9.78 10.85 12.54
N ILE A 155 8.48 10.50 12.60
CA ILE A 155 8.00 9.33 13.33
C ILE A 155 8.59 8.05 12.71
N CYS A 156 8.52 7.91 11.38
CA CYS A 156 9.11 6.77 10.68
C CYS A 156 10.62 6.66 10.91
N LEU A 157 11.33 7.79 10.93
CA LEU A 157 12.77 7.85 11.21
C LEU A 157 13.09 7.44 12.65
N ALA A 158 12.29 7.90 13.63
CA ALA A 158 12.41 7.48 15.02
C ALA A 158 12.16 5.97 15.18
N CYS A 159 11.12 5.43 14.53
CA CYS A 159 10.84 3.98 14.51
C CYS A 159 11.99 3.19 13.88
N LEU A 160 12.58 3.68 12.78
CA LEU A 160 13.72 3.05 12.12
C LEU A 160 14.96 3.03 13.03
N LEU A 161 15.28 4.15 13.69
CA LEU A 161 16.39 4.21 14.64
C LEU A 161 16.16 3.31 15.86
N GLY A 162 14.92 3.28 16.37
CA GLY A 162 14.51 2.38 17.44
C GLY A 162 14.68 0.91 17.05
N PHE A 163 14.24 0.54 15.85
CA PHE A 163 14.38 -0.81 15.29
C PHE A 163 15.85 -1.22 15.10
N ILE A 164 16.68 -0.33 14.55
CA ILE A 164 18.13 -0.59 14.41
C ILE A 164 18.76 -0.80 15.80
N ARG A 165 18.46 0.08 16.76
CA ARG A 165 18.98 -0.05 18.13
C ARG A 165 18.51 -1.34 18.79
N PHE A 166 17.28 -1.75 18.56
CA PHE A 166 16.70 -3.00 19.05
C PHE A 166 17.44 -4.22 18.50
N ILE A 167 17.61 -4.31 17.17
CA ILE A 167 18.35 -5.41 16.52
C ILE A 167 19.81 -5.45 16.98
N LEU A 168 20.47 -4.29 17.14
CA LEU A 168 21.86 -4.24 17.57
C LEU A 168 22.07 -4.66 19.03
N LYS A 169 21.08 -4.42 19.90
CA LYS A 169 21.14 -4.76 21.32
C LYS A 169 20.66 -6.17 21.64
N ARG A 170 20.14 -6.91 20.67
CA ARG A 170 19.65 -8.27 20.92
C ARG A 170 20.79 -9.20 21.34
N PRO A 171 20.63 -9.98 22.44
CA PRO A 171 21.62 -10.95 22.86
C PRO A 171 21.80 -12.02 21.78
N ARG A 172 23.06 -12.36 21.52
CA ARG A 172 23.46 -13.41 20.58
C ARG A 172 24.06 -14.56 21.38
N ARG A 173 23.68 -15.79 21.05
CA ARG A 173 24.37 -16.99 21.51
C ARG A 173 25.81 -17.02 20.98
N ALA A 174 26.63 -17.86 21.59
CA ALA A 174 28.02 -18.09 21.16
C ALA A 174 28.14 -18.52 19.68
N ASP A 175 27.09 -19.13 19.12
CA ASP A 175 26.99 -19.53 17.71
C ASP A 175 26.61 -18.37 16.74
N GLY A 176 26.43 -17.15 17.26
CA GLY A 176 26.06 -15.96 16.47
C GLY A 176 24.55 -15.82 16.18
N MET A 177 23.73 -16.80 16.58
CA MET A 177 22.27 -16.78 16.45
C MET A 177 21.61 -15.97 17.57
N PHE A 178 20.46 -15.35 17.29
CA PHE A 178 19.70 -14.58 18.29
C PHE A 178 19.11 -15.48 19.38
N GLU A 179 19.11 -15.02 20.63
CA GLU A 179 18.34 -15.66 21.70
C GLU A 179 16.84 -15.37 21.53
N PRO A 180 15.96 -16.38 21.59
CA PRO A 180 14.52 -16.16 21.56
C PRO A 180 14.07 -15.39 22.79
N GLU A 181 13.31 -14.31 22.58
CA GLU A 181 12.73 -13.49 23.66
C GLU A 181 11.64 -14.28 24.41
N PRO A 182 11.51 -14.15 25.75
CA PRO A 182 10.54 -14.90 26.55
C PRO A 182 9.08 -14.58 26.21
N GLU A 183 8.78 -13.36 25.77
CA GLU A 183 7.44 -12.94 25.30
C GLU A 183 7.08 -13.55 23.94
N VAL A 184 8.09 -14.00 23.20
CA VAL A 184 7.96 -14.61 21.87
C VAL A 184 8.13 -16.13 21.98
N ALA A 185 8.51 -16.67 23.17
CA ALA A 185 8.78 -18.09 23.46
C ALA A 185 7.63 -19.01 23.07
N ASP A 186 6.40 -18.52 23.25
CA ASP A 186 5.17 -19.22 22.90
C ASP A 186 4.54 -18.67 21.60
N ALA A 187 5.18 -17.72 20.92
CA ALA A 187 4.79 -17.29 19.59
C ALA A 187 5.27 -18.35 18.57
N PRO A 188 4.54 -18.58 17.47
CA PRO A 188 4.85 -19.63 16.48
C PRO A 188 6.23 -19.49 15.80
N ASP A 189 7.00 -18.42 16.08
CA ASP A 189 8.36 -18.19 15.60
C ASP A 189 9.46 -18.79 16.53
N ASN A 190 9.13 -19.26 17.75
CA ASN A 190 10.12 -19.76 18.72
C ASN A 190 10.33 -21.29 18.73
N GLY A 191 9.85 -21.99 17.69
CA GLY A 191 10.11 -23.42 17.51
C GLY A 191 9.02 -24.23 16.82
N GLU A 192 7.91 -23.62 16.39
CA GLU A 192 6.94 -24.31 15.55
C GLU A 192 7.47 -24.45 14.11
N PRO A 193 7.11 -25.54 13.40
CA PRO A 193 7.56 -25.74 12.03
C PRO A 193 7.13 -24.56 11.15
N MET A 194 8.10 -23.98 10.43
CA MET A 194 7.89 -22.93 9.42
C MET A 194 6.64 -23.22 8.59
N ALA A 195 5.84 -22.17 8.30
CA ALA A 195 4.62 -22.30 7.52
C ALA A 195 4.87 -23.14 6.25
N PRO A 196 3.96 -24.08 5.90
CA PRO A 196 4.19 -25.01 4.79
C PRO A 196 4.39 -24.21 3.50
N ARG A 197 5.59 -24.34 2.92
CA ARG A 197 5.96 -23.69 1.65
C ARG A 197 4.98 -24.08 0.53
N SER A 198 4.67 -23.11 -0.32
CA SER A 198 3.84 -23.27 -1.50
C SER A 198 4.35 -24.42 -2.38
N LYS A 199 3.43 -25.22 -2.91
CA LYS A 199 3.74 -26.31 -3.86
C LYS A 199 4.33 -25.79 -5.18
N ILE A 200 4.20 -24.50 -5.46
CA ILE A 200 4.73 -23.85 -6.66
C ILE A 200 6.21 -23.50 -6.41
N LYS A 201 7.13 -24.18 -7.09
CA LYS A 201 8.60 -24.04 -6.92
C LYS A 201 9.10 -22.58 -6.96
N PHE A 202 8.47 -21.72 -7.75
CA PHE A 202 8.83 -20.30 -7.83
C PHE A 202 8.47 -19.54 -6.55
N LEU A 203 7.27 -19.80 -6.02
CA LEU A 203 6.78 -19.21 -4.77
C LEU A 203 7.56 -19.77 -3.56
N ALA A 204 7.85 -21.07 -3.55
CA ALA A 204 8.72 -21.69 -2.54
C ALA A 204 10.13 -21.10 -2.49
N LYS A 205 10.69 -20.70 -3.64
CA LYS A 205 12.00 -20.02 -3.72
C LYS A 205 11.95 -18.57 -3.21
N LEU A 206 10.76 -17.95 -3.23
CA LEU A 206 10.55 -16.60 -2.73
C LEU A 206 10.15 -16.56 -1.26
N GLY A 207 9.93 -17.71 -0.60
CA GLY A 207 9.50 -17.79 0.81
C GLY A 207 7.99 -17.91 1.01
N TRP A 208 7.24 -18.25 -0.04
CA TRP A 208 5.81 -18.58 0.00
C TRP A 208 5.54 -20.06 0.14
#